data_AF-T0J628-F1
#
_entry.id   AF-T0J628-F1
#
_cell.length_a   1.000
_cell.length_b   1.000
_cell.length_c   1.000
_cell.angle_alpha   90.00
_cell.angle_beta   90.00
_cell.angle_gamma   90.00
#
_symmetry.space_group_name_H-M   'P 1'
#
loop_
_entity.id
_entity.type
_entity.pdbx_description
1 polymer ?
#
loop_
_entity_poly.entity_id
_entity_poly.type
_entity_poly.pdbx_seq_one_letter_code
_entity_poly.pdbx_strand_id
1 'polypeptide(L)'
;MLALAFPIAILLLWAGPIRWWMRYQSWSHLSKDKLLESAKWYIANRAPGNNACIFAVECNGGRASLKLVKSIEEWDLEKSKRIAWDRKFKGVCQGQTANFALEVATDNLQSRKTFEGSRRAVWSFYNDRFIPSRTRFGFAAFSESETEPCLTAYAVTARSRLNDNP
;
A
#
# COMPACT_ATOMS: atom_id res chain seq x y z
N MET A 1 36.48 -20.83 21.43
CA MET A 1 35.30 -19.93 21.40
C MET A 1 35.00 -19.33 20.01
N LEU A 2 35.58 -19.83 18.90
CA LEU A 2 35.32 -19.33 17.53
C LEU A 2 34.27 -20.14 16.74
N ALA A 3 33.96 -21.37 17.16
CA ALA A 3 33.10 -22.28 16.40
C ALA A 3 31.57 -21.99 16.49
N LEU A 4 31.14 -21.17 17.46
CA LEU A 4 29.72 -20.81 17.64
C LEU A 4 29.33 -19.49 16.96
N ALA A 5 30.30 -18.68 16.53
CA ALA A 5 30.03 -17.39 15.88
C ALA A 5 29.41 -17.55 14.48
N PHE A 6 29.80 -18.61 13.76
CA PHE A 6 29.34 -18.88 12.40
C PHE A 6 27.85 -19.26 12.30
N PRO A 7 27.32 -20.20 13.10
CA PRO A 7 25.90 -20.53 13.08
C PRO A 7 25.02 -19.38 13.61
N ILE A 8 25.49 -18.59 14.58
CA ILE A 8 24.77 -17.39 15.07
C ILE A 8 24.72 -16.30 13.99
N ALA A 9 25.81 -16.06 13.25
CA ALA A 9 25.81 -15.13 12.12
C ALA A 9 24.82 -15.54 11.03
N ILE A 10 24.76 -16.84 10.69
CA ILE A 10 23.79 -17.38 9.71
C ILE A 10 22.35 -17.25 10.24
N LEU A 11 22.10 -17.52 11.53
CA LEU A 11 20.79 -17.32 12.17
C LEU A 11 20.37 -15.84 12.22
N LEU A 12 21.30 -14.91 12.46
CA LEU A 12 21.00 -13.47 12.41
C LEU A 12 20.74 -12.97 10.98
N LEU A 13 21.42 -13.54 9.99
CA LEU A 13 21.17 -13.28 8.57
C LEU A 13 19.81 -13.86 8.10
N TRP A 14 19.41 -15.03 8.61
CA TRP A 14 18.17 -15.71 8.21
C TRP A 14 16.93 -15.32 9.02
N ALA A 15 17.05 -15.08 10.33
CA ALA A 15 15.92 -15.17 11.27
C ALA A 15 15.51 -13.89 12.03
N GLY A 16 16.23 -12.77 12.02
CA GLY A 16 15.86 -11.70 12.97
C GLY A 16 16.13 -10.26 12.54
N PRO A 17 17.35 -9.74 12.67
CA PRO A 17 17.53 -8.29 12.76
C PRO A 17 17.85 -7.60 11.43
N ILE A 18 18.69 -8.20 10.58
CA ILE A 18 19.19 -7.52 9.36
C ILE A 18 18.08 -7.37 8.31
N ARG A 19 17.31 -8.44 8.06
CA ARG A 19 16.15 -8.37 7.15
C ARG A 19 15.06 -7.46 7.69
N TRP A 20 14.93 -7.34 9.02
CA TRP A 20 13.98 -6.45 9.66
C TRP A 20 14.44 -4.99 9.60
N TRP A 21 15.74 -4.74 9.76
CA TRP A 21 16.36 -3.42 9.59
C TRP A 21 16.19 -2.87 8.17
N MET A 22 16.43 -3.69 7.14
CA MET A 22 16.18 -3.28 5.75
C MET A 22 14.71 -2.92 5.51
N ARG A 23 13.78 -3.67 6.11
CA ARG A 23 12.33 -3.38 6.03
C ARG A 23 11.98 -2.10 6.79
N TYR A 24 12.61 -1.87 7.93
CA TYR A 24 12.48 -0.63 8.67
C TYR A 24 13.02 0.56 7.88
N GLN A 25 14.13 0.41 7.16
CA GLN A 25 14.68 1.46 6.30
C GLN A 25 13.80 1.76 5.09
N SER A 26 13.27 0.72 4.41
CA SER A 26 12.27 0.90 3.34
C SER A 26 11.04 1.64 3.89
N TRP A 27 10.60 1.29 5.11
CA TRP A 27 9.50 1.97 5.78
C TRP A 27 9.80 3.43 6.14
N SER A 28 10.94 3.68 6.79
CA SER A 28 11.31 5.00 7.31
C SER A 28 11.50 6.00 6.17
N HIS A 29 12.06 5.56 5.05
CA HIS A 29 12.29 6.40 3.87
C HIS A 29 11.16 6.34 2.85
N LEU A 30 10.06 5.63 3.12
CA LEU A 30 8.92 5.60 2.22
C LEU A 30 8.36 7.03 2.08
N SER A 31 8.36 7.52 0.84
CA SER A 31 7.91 8.84 0.45
C SER A 31 6.62 8.77 -0.39
N LYS A 32 5.96 9.93 -0.54
CA LYS A 32 4.80 10.07 -1.42
C LYS A 32 5.16 9.75 -2.88
N ASP A 33 6.30 10.24 -3.34
CA ASP A 33 6.79 10.00 -4.71
C ASP A 33 7.00 8.52 -5.00
N LYS A 34 7.56 7.78 -4.04
CA LYS A 34 7.76 6.33 -4.17
C LYS A 34 6.44 5.58 -4.29
N LEU A 35 5.44 5.98 -3.50
CA LEU A 35 4.08 5.43 -3.60
C LEU A 35 3.45 5.76 -4.96
N LEU A 36 3.58 7.00 -5.43
CA LEU A 36 3.07 7.43 -6.74
C LEU A 36 3.74 6.70 -7.91
N GLU A 37 5.06 6.61 -7.90
CA GLU A 37 5.84 5.89 -8.92
C GLU A 37 5.41 4.42 -8.97
N SER A 38 5.29 3.79 -7.80
CA SER A 38 4.83 2.41 -7.72
C SER A 38 3.38 2.24 -8.20
N ALA A 39 2.50 3.19 -7.90
CA ALA A 39 1.11 3.18 -8.38
C ALA A 39 1.06 3.29 -9.91
N LYS A 40 1.81 4.22 -10.49
CA LYS A 40 1.96 4.38 -11.95
C LYS A 40 2.51 3.10 -12.59
N TRP A 41 3.54 2.51 -12.01
CA TRP A 41 4.10 1.24 -12.48
C TRP A 41 3.06 0.11 -12.43
N TYR A 42 2.32 0.00 -11.32
CA TYR A 42 1.30 -1.04 -11.16
C TYR A 42 0.23 -0.91 -12.25
N ILE A 43 -0.29 0.29 -12.48
CA ILE A 43 -1.27 0.56 -13.54
C ILE A 43 -0.73 0.22 -14.91
N ALA A 44 0.47 0.69 -15.25
CA ALA A 44 1.09 0.41 -16.56
C ALA A 44 1.23 -1.10 -16.83
N ASN A 45 1.49 -1.90 -15.80
CA ASN A 45 1.77 -3.33 -15.95
C ASN A 45 0.56 -4.25 -15.71
N ARG A 46 -0.44 -3.81 -14.94
CA ARG A 46 -1.53 -4.67 -14.45
C ARG A 46 -2.93 -4.19 -14.82
N ALA A 47 -3.10 -2.89 -15.07
CA ALA A 47 -4.38 -2.30 -15.44
C ALA A 47 -4.18 -1.17 -16.47
N PRO A 48 -3.54 -1.44 -17.62
CA PRO A 48 -3.20 -0.39 -18.59
C PRO A 48 -4.45 0.36 -19.04
N GLY A 49 -4.29 1.68 -19.27
CA GLY A 49 -5.39 2.57 -19.65
C GLY A 49 -6.33 2.99 -18.52
N ASN A 50 -6.12 2.50 -17.29
CA ASN A 50 -6.91 2.89 -16.13
C ASN A 50 -6.19 3.95 -15.28
N ASN A 51 -6.93 4.58 -14.38
CA ASN A 51 -6.37 5.40 -13.30
C ASN A 51 -6.61 4.72 -11.95
N ALA A 52 -5.90 5.15 -10.90
CA ALA A 52 -6.11 4.62 -9.56
C ALA A 52 -5.98 5.68 -8.47
N CYS A 53 -6.67 5.43 -7.36
CA CYS A 53 -6.56 6.18 -6.12
C CYS A 53 -5.71 5.41 -5.11
N ILE A 54 -5.00 6.15 -4.27
CA ILE A 54 -4.31 5.59 -3.12
C ILE A 54 -5.21 5.69 -1.89
N PHE A 55 -5.16 4.65 -1.07
CA PHE A 55 -5.78 4.60 0.24
C PHE A 55 -4.69 4.44 1.30
N ALA A 56 -4.92 5.06 2.44
CA ALA A 56 -4.05 4.95 3.60
C ALA A 56 -4.83 4.45 4.80
N VAL A 57 -4.16 3.71 5.67
CA VAL A 57 -4.77 3.27 6.93
C VAL A 57 -5.14 4.47 7.80
N GLU A 58 -6.32 4.38 8.39
CA GLU A 58 -6.75 5.18 9.52
C GLU A 58 -7.23 4.29 10.67
N CYS A 59 -7.34 4.87 11.86
CA CYS A 59 -7.93 4.22 13.02
C CYS A 59 -9.31 4.82 13.26
N ASN A 60 -10.35 4.02 13.10
CA ASN A 60 -11.72 4.41 13.40
C ASN A 60 -12.29 3.48 14.49
N GLY A 61 -12.66 4.05 15.64
CA GLY A 61 -13.19 3.27 16.77
C GLY A 61 -12.25 2.15 17.27
N GLY A 62 -10.93 2.35 17.19
CA GLY A 62 -9.93 1.34 17.58
C GLY A 62 -9.67 0.24 16.54
N ARG A 63 -10.33 0.30 15.38
CA ARG A 63 -10.21 -0.67 14.28
C ARG A 63 -9.55 0.00 13.06
N ALA A 64 -8.82 -0.78 12.28
CA ALA A 64 -8.20 -0.30 11.05
C ALA A 64 -9.18 -0.25 9.87
N SER A 65 -9.32 0.93 9.27
CA SER A 65 -10.03 1.14 8.00
C SER A 65 -9.10 1.79 6.98
N LEU A 66 -9.49 1.76 5.71
CA LEU A 66 -8.81 2.51 4.65
C LEU A 66 -9.54 3.82 4.37
N LYS A 67 -8.80 4.91 4.42
CA LYS A 67 -9.23 6.24 4.01
C LYS A 67 -8.70 6.56 2.62
N LEU A 68 -9.56 7.13 1.77
CA LEU A 68 -9.14 7.62 0.45
C LEU A 68 -8.23 8.84 0.60
N VAL A 69 -7.08 8.81 -0.10
CA VAL A 69 -6.20 9.98 -0.23
C VAL A 69 -6.71 10.84 -1.38
N LYS A 70 -7.40 11.95 -1.05
CA LYS A 70 -8.00 12.87 -2.04
C LYS A 70 -7.01 13.83 -2.68
N SER A 71 -5.95 14.18 -1.96
CA SER A 71 -4.84 15.02 -2.41
C SER A 71 -3.54 14.43 -1.87
N ILE A 72 -2.58 14.16 -2.75
CA ILE A 72 -1.31 13.56 -2.35
C ILE A 72 -0.44 14.60 -1.66
N GLU A 73 -0.51 15.84 -2.13
CA GLU A 73 0.23 16.99 -1.65
C GLU A 73 -0.16 17.31 -0.20
N GLU A 74 -1.46 17.34 0.09
CA GLU A 74 -1.99 17.65 1.43
C GLU A 74 -1.97 16.47 2.40
N TRP A 75 -1.77 15.24 1.91
CA TRP A 75 -1.80 14.05 2.75
C TRP A 75 -0.65 14.01 3.77
N ASP A 76 -0.97 13.87 5.05
CA ASP A 76 0.03 13.59 6.10
C ASP A 76 0.45 12.11 6.08
N LEU A 77 1.44 11.79 5.24
CA LEU A 77 2.02 10.45 5.12
C LEU A 77 2.65 9.98 6.43
N GLU A 78 3.29 10.86 7.19
CA GLU A 78 3.98 10.50 8.43
C GLU A 78 3.00 10.06 9.52
N LYS A 79 1.82 10.68 9.58
CA LYS A 79 0.73 10.18 10.44
C LYS A 79 0.29 8.78 10.04
N SER A 80 0.08 8.50 8.75
CA SER A 80 -0.29 7.15 8.31
C SER A 80 0.81 6.13 8.57
N LYS A 81 2.08 6.50 8.41
CA LYS A 81 3.23 5.66 8.80
C LYS A 81 3.24 5.39 10.30
N ARG A 82 2.99 6.39 11.14
CA ARG A 82 2.91 6.18 12.59
C ARG A 82 1.81 5.17 12.96
N ILE A 83 0.62 5.31 12.36
CA ILE A 83 -0.50 4.38 12.60
C ILE A 83 -0.10 2.96 12.21
N ALA A 84 0.42 2.76 11.00
CA ALA A 84 0.84 1.45 10.52
C ALA A 84 1.96 0.81 11.38
N TRP A 85 2.87 1.62 11.92
CA TRP A 85 3.90 1.15 12.85
C TRP A 85 3.28 0.71 14.19
N ASP A 86 2.46 1.57 14.78
CA ASP A 86 1.82 1.33 16.06
C ASP A 86 0.89 0.10 15.99
N ARG A 87 0.21 -0.12 14.86
CA ARG A 87 -0.56 -1.35 14.59
C ARG A 87 0.25 -2.62 14.74
N LYS A 88 1.49 -2.59 14.25
CA LYS A 88 2.36 -3.76 14.21
C LYS A 88 2.98 -4.07 15.57
N PHE A 89 3.34 -3.03 16.34
CA PHE A 89 4.17 -3.19 17.54
C PHE A 89 3.48 -2.85 18.86
N LYS A 90 2.42 -2.04 18.84
CA LYS A 90 1.70 -1.61 20.05
C LYS A 90 0.32 -2.26 20.20
N GLY A 91 -0.10 -3.09 19.24
CA GLY A 91 -1.38 -3.79 19.33
C GLY A 91 -2.62 -2.89 19.21
N VAL A 92 -2.49 -1.66 18.73
CA VAL A 92 -3.60 -0.70 18.54
C VAL A 92 -4.13 -0.75 17.11
N CYS A 93 -5.34 -0.23 16.84
CA CYS A 93 -5.88 -0.12 15.46
C CYS A 93 -5.86 -1.48 14.71
N GLN A 94 -6.44 -2.51 15.32
CA GLN A 94 -6.36 -3.88 14.79
C GLN A 94 -7.38 -4.13 13.66
N GLY A 95 -7.12 -5.15 12.85
CA GLY A 95 -7.95 -5.56 11.71
C GLY A 95 -7.14 -5.97 10.49
N GLN A 96 -7.71 -6.85 9.66
CA GLN A 96 -7.20 -7.29 8.36
C GLN A 96 -7.37 -6.21 7.29
N THR A 97 -6.65 -5.11 7.46
CA THR A 97 -6.68 -3.95 6.58
C THR A 97 -5.25 -3.58 6.18
N ALA A 98 -5.02 -3.31 4.90
CA ALA A 98 -3.72 -2.87 4.39
C ALA A 98 -3.25 -1.56 5.04
N ASN A 99 -1.95 -1.32 5.07
CA ASN A 99 -1.41 -0.03 5.53
C ASN A 99 -1.54 1.05 4.45
N PHE A 100 -1.20 0.69 3.22
CA PHE A 100 -1.44 1.46 2.02
C PHE A 100 -2.01 0.54 0.96
N ALA A 101 -2.98 1.05 0.22
CA ALA A 101 -3.63 0.29 -0.84
C ALA A 101 -3.88 1.15 -2.06
N LEU A 102 -4.14 0.48 -3.17
CA LEU A 102 -4.42 1.09 -4.46
C LEU A 102 -5.69 0.45 -5.01
N GLU A 103 -6.63 1.26 -5.49
CA GLU A 103 -7.79 0.76 -6.23
C GLU A 103 -7.91 1.48 -7.56
N VAL A 104 -8.21 0.73 -8.62
CA VAL A 104 -8.55 1.28 -9.93
C VAL A 104 -9.83 2.13 -9.84
N ALA A 105 -9.71 3.36 -10.32
CA ALA A 105 -10.79 4.33 -10.35
C ALA A 105 -11.93 3.88 -11.24
N THR A 106 -13.16 4.09 -10.77
CA THR A 106 -14.37 3.87 -11.56
C THR A 106 -15.44 4.85 -11.13
N ASP A 107 -16.00 5.56 -12.11
CA ASP A 107 -17.17 6.42 -11.88
C ASP A 107 -18.48 5.61 -11.95
N ASN A 108 -18.43 4.40 -12.50
CA ASN A 108 -19.52 3.43 -12.42
C ASN A 108 -19.34 2.54 -11.18
N LEU A 109 -20.18 2.74 -10.16
CA LEU A 109 -20.09 1.99 -8.91
C LEU A 109 -20.51 0.52 -9.03
N GLN A 110 -21.34 0.16 -10.03
CA GLN A 110 -21.76 -1.23 -10.22
C GLN A 110 -20.63 -2.10 -10.80
N SER A 111 -19.75 -1.52 -11.63
CA SER A 111 -18.58 -2.24 -12.17
C SER A 111 -17.51 -2.54 -11.10
N ARG A 112 -17.61 -1.92 -9.90
CA ARG A 112 -16.74 -2.21 -8.76
C ARG A 112 -16.85 -3.65 -8.25
N LYS A 113 -18.01 -4.28 -8.46
CA LYS A 113 -18.31 -5.61 -7.90
C LYS A 113 -17.75 -6.77 -8.72
N THR A 114 -17.25 -6.53 -9.94
CA THR A 114 -17.16 -7.58 -10.96
C THR A 114 -15.77 -8.21 -11.17
N PHE A 115 -14.66 -7.64 -10.69
CA PHE A 115 -13.35 -8.33 -10.76
C PHE A 115 -12.27 -7.69 -9.86
N GLU A 116 -11.55 -8.52 -9.08
CA GLU A 116 -10.57 -8.07 -8.08
C GLU A 116 -9.09 -8.17 -8.53
N GLY A 117 -8.77 -9.06 -9.49
CA GLY A 117 -7.39 -9.55 -9.69
C GLY A 117 -6.35 -8.49 -10.09
N SER A 118 -6.78 -7.43 -10.78
CA SER A 118 -5.96 -6.25 -11.08
C SER A 118 -6.51 -4.96 -10.46
N ARG A 119 -7.76 -4.99 -9.99
CA ARG A 119 -8.49 -3.81 -9.51
C ARG A 119 -7.90 -3.27 -8.20
N ARG A 120 -7.48 -4.16 -7.31
CA ARG A 120 -6.96 -3.79 -5.98
C ARG A 120 -5.53 -4.24 -5.80
N ALA A 121 -4.74 -3.39 -5.18
CA ALA A 121 -3.35 -3.66 -4.83
C ALA A 121 -3.09 -3.21 -3.39
N VAL A 122 -2.10 -3.83 -2.76
CA VAL A 122 -1.63 -3.46 -1.41
C VAL A 122 -0.13 -3.19 -1.46
N TRP A 123 0.33 -2.27 -0.63
CA TRP A 123 1.77 -2.00 -0.51
C TRP A 123 2.47 -3.18 0.16
N SER A 124 3.49 -3.71 -0.50
CA SER A 124 4.33 -4.78 0.03
C SER A 124 5.70 -4.24 0.42
N PHE A 125 5.99 -4.20 1.72
CA PHE A 125 7.33 -3.86 2.22
C PHE A 125 8.41 -4.86 1.80
N TYR A 126 8.03 -6.07 1.40
CA TYR A 126 8.97 -7.05 0.86
C TYR A 126 9.36 -6.73 -0.59
N ASN A 127 8.41 -6.29 -1.42
CA ASN A 127 8.65 -5.97 -2.83
C ASN A 127 8.95 -4.49 -3.08
N ASP A 128 8.85 -3.65 -2.04
CA ASP A 128 8.95 -2.19 -2.06
C ASP A 128 8.07 -1.54 -3.15
N ARG A 129 6.87 -2.09 -3.32
CA ARG A 129 5.90 -1.69 -4.35
C ARG A 129 4.48 -2.19 -4.05
N PHE A 130 3.50 -1.64 -4.77
CA PHE A 130 2.16 -2.21 -4.85
C PHE A 130 2.15 -3.56 -5.57
N ILE A 131 1.49 -4.54 -4.95
CA ILE A 131 1.25 -5.87 -5.51
C ILE A 131 -0.25 -6.17 -5.49
N PRO A 132 -0.77 -7.05 -6.36
CA PRO A 132 -2.20 -7.36 -6.36
C PRO A 132 -2.66 -7.86 -4.99
N SER A 133 -3.83 -7.39 -4.53
CA SER A 133 -4.44 -7.87 -3.28
C SER A 133 -4.81 -9.35 -3.38
N ARG A 134 -5.14 -9.82 -4.59
CA ARG A 134 -5.47 -11.22 -4.86
C ARG A 134 -4.61 -11.75 -5.99
N THR A 135 -3.91 -12.85 -5.72
CA THR A 135 -3.15 -13.60 -6.72
C THR A 135 -3.62 -15.05 -6.73
N ARG A 136 -3.19 -15.83 -7.72
CA ARG A 136 -3.45 -17.29 -7.76
C ARG A 136 -2.82 -18.07 -6.61
N PHE A 137 -1.88 -17.47 -5.88
CA PHE A 137 -1.09 -18.13 -4.82
C PHE A 137 -1.31 -17.51 -3.43
N GLY A 138 -2.19 -16.53 -3.30
CA GLY A 138 -2.40 -15.86 -2.02
C GLY A 138 -3.29 -14.63 -2.09
N PHE A 139 -3.68 -14.20 -0.90
CA PHE A 139 -4.53 -13.05 -0.65
C PHE A 139 -3.86 -12.12 0.36
N ALA A 140 -3.93 -10.82 0.10
CA ALA A 140 -3.58 -9.77 1.02
C ALA A 140 -4.80 -8.87 1.23
N ALA A 141 -5.19 -8.72 2.50
CA ALA A 141 -6.42 -8.03 2.84
C ALA A 141 -6.35 -6.54 2.49
N PHE A 142 -7.35 -6.07 1.73
CA PHE A 142 -7.46 -4.66 1.33
C PHE A 142 -8.02 -3.82 2.48
N SER A 143 -9.28 -4.04 2.86
CA SER A 143 -9.94 -3.43 4.03
C SER A 143 -11.05 -4.35 4.54
N GLU A 144 -11.24 -4.42 5.86
CA GLU A 144 -12.40 -5.10 6.47
C GLU A 144 -13.68 -4.26 6.41
N SER A 145 -13.55 -2.93 6.41
CA SER A 145 -14.67 -2.01 6.31
C SER A 145 -14.87 -1.53 4.88
N GLU A 146 -16.09 -1.11 4.56
CA GLU A 146 -16.35 -0.38 3.32
C GLU A 146 -15.48 0.88 3.24
N THR A 147 -14.92 1.12 2.06
CA THR A 147 -14.02 2.25 1.79
C THR A 147 -14.73 3.29 0.96
N GLU A 148 -14.34 4.54 1.09
CA GLU A 148 -14.78 5.61 0.18
C GLU A 148 -14.57 5.19 -1.30
N PRO A 149 -15.46 5.61 -2.21
CA PRO A 149 -15.33 5.28 -3.62
C PRO A 149 -14.09 5.90 -4.25
N CYS A 150 -13.28 5.08 -4.92
CA CYS A 150 -12.23 5.59 -5.81
C CYS A 150 -12.85 6.04 -7.14
N LEU A 151 -13.06 7.36 -7.25
CA LEU A 151 -13.55 8.04 -8.45
C LEU A 151 -12.38 8.61 -9.25
N THR A 152 -12.59 8.83 -10.56
CA THR A 152 -11.53 9.37 -11.44
C THR A 152 -11.03 10.74 -10.96
N ALA A 153 -11.89 11.53 -10.32
CA ALA A 153 -11.55 12.84 -9.76
C ALA A 153 -10.49 12.80 -8.64
N TYR A 154 -10.31 11.65 -7.97
CA TYR A 154 -9.32 11.46 -6.90
C TYR A 154 -8.15 10.59 -7.33
N ALA A 155 -8.04 10.29 -8.63
CA ALA A 155 -7.02 9.38 -9.11
C ALA A 155 -5.66 10.07 -9.21
N VAL A 156 -4.64 9.43 -8.63
CA VAL A 156 -3.28 9.98 -8.47
C VAL A 156 -2.33 9.52 -9.58
N THR A 157 -2.80 8.62 -10.43
CA THR A 157 -2.07 8.12 -11.61
C THR A 157 -2.56 8.74 -12.91
N ALA A 158 -3.51 9.68 -12.86
CA ALA A 158 -3.96 10.39 -14.04
C ALA A 158 -2.77 11.12 -14.67
N ARG A 159 -2.62 11.01 -16.00
CA ARG A 159 -1.71 11.92 -16.72
C ARG A 159 -2.22 13.34 -16.47
N SER A 160 -1.32 14.23 -16.05
CA SER A 160 -1.61 15.65 -15.93
C SER A 160 -2.22 16.13 -17.25
N ARG A 161 -3.52 16.46 -17.26
CA ARG A 161 -4.20 17.07 -18.41
C ARG A 161 -3.79 18.54 -18.54
N LEU A 162 -2.50 18.82 -18.60
CA LEU A 162 -1.99 20.19 -18.68
C LEU A 162 -1.29 20.53 -20.00
N ASN A 163 -1.19 19.59 -20.95
CA ASN A 163 -0.56 19.85 -22.26
C ASN A 163 -1.35 19.30 -23.46
N ASP A 164 -2.67 19.16 -23.36
CA ASP A 164 -3.54 18.95 -24.52
C ASP A 164 -4.47 20.16 -24.68
N ASN A 165 -3.89 21.29 -25.08
CA ASN A 165 -4.64 22.32 -25.81
C ASN A 165 -4.18 22.23 -27.29
N PRO A 166 -5.12 22.18 -28.26
CA PRO A 166 -4.80 22.13 -29.68
C PRO A 166 -4.05 23.39 -30.16
#